data_AF-A0A062I5G0-F1
#
_entry.id   AF-A0A062I5G0-F1
#
_cell.length_a   1.000
_cell.length_b   1.000
_cell.length_c   1.000
_cell.angle_alpha   90.00
_cell.angle_beta   90.00
_cell.angle_gamma   90.00
#
_symmetry.space_group_name_H-M   'P 1'
#
loop_
_entity.id
_entity.type
_entity.pdbx_description
1 polymer ?
#
loop_
_entity_poly.entity_id
_entity_poly.type
_entity_poly.pdbx_seq_one_letter_code
_entity_poly.pdbx_strand_id
1 'polypeptide(L)'
;MKIFQNKMSTLRNVLVGTTMVVATSSAFAHVKLESATPAINASVASQPKNITLNFGEEVMLMNVKLLDAQRKDIPLNYKITHDMKKSFDVAAPKLKKGKYTVVWTTMGADGHNMNGEYNFTIKSAK
;
A
#
# COMPACT_ATOMS: atom_id res chain seq x y z
N MET A 1 33.24 -79.29 11.00
CA MET A 1 33.28 -79.46 12.47
C MET A 1 34.01 -78.26 13.06
N LYS A 2 33.38 -77.54 14.01
CA LYS A 2 33.98 -76.55 14.94
C LYS A 2 34.49 -75.23 14.31
N ILE A 3 34.26 -74.01 14.82
CA ILE A 3 33.70 -73.46 16.06
C ILE A 3 33.09 -72.06 15.79
N PHE A 4 32.07 -71.76 16.59
CA PHE A 4 31.34 -70.52 16.84
C PHE A 4 32.18 -69.26 17.17
N GLN A 5 31.68 -68.12 16.67
CA GLN A 5 31.53 -66.80 17.33
C GLN A 5 32.81 -66.02 17.76
N ASN A 6 32.88 -64.68 17.66
CA ASN A 6 32.01 -63.75 18.39
C ASN A 6 32.35 -62.27 18.07
N LYS A 7 31.41 -61.37 18.47
CA LYS A 7 31.55 -59.95 18.86
C LYS A 7 31.40 -58.85 17.79
N MET A 8 30.13 -58.50 17.55
CA MET A 8 29.52 -57.19 17.88
C MET A 8 30.39 -55.93 17.65
N SER A 9 30.05 -55.16 16.62
CA SER A 9 30.38 -53.73 16.53
C SER A 9 29.17 -52.95 16.00
N THR A 10 28.42 -52.39 16.96
CA THR A 10 27.71 -51.09 16.92
C THR A 10 26.98 -50.64 15.65
N LEU A 11 25.66 -50.54 15.80
CA LEU A 11 24.73 -49.73 14.99
C LEU A 11 25.27 -48.31 14.73
N ARG A 12 25.21 -47.84 13.48
CA ARG A 12 25.09 -46.41 13.16
C ARG A 12 24.20 -46.22 11.93
N ASN A 13 22.89 -46.07 12.16
CA ASN A 13 22.01 -45.41 11.21
C ASN A 13 22.47 -43.97 11.03
N VAL A 14 22.77 -43.54 9.80
CA VAL A 14 22.82 -42.11 9.47
C VAL A 14 21.98 -41.92 8.21
N LEU A 15 20.67 -41.73 8.41
CA LEU A 15 19.78 -41.18 7.41
C LEU A 15 20.04 -39.66 7.40
N VAL A 16 20.85 -39.17 6.47
CA VAL A 16 21.02 -37.73 6.25
C VAL A 16 19.78 -37.25 5.49
N GLY A 17 18.74 -36.86 6.22
CA GLY A 17 17.66 -36.06 5.66
C GLY A 17 18.16 -34.63 5.46
N THR A 18 18.34 -34.20 4.21
CA THR A 18 18.62 -32.80 3.89
C THR A 18 17.37 -31.98 4.22
N THR A 19 17.36 -31.27 5.34
CA THR A 19 16.37 -30.25 5.64
C THR A 19 16.57 -29.06 4.70
N MET A 20 15.69 -28.94 3.71
CA MET A 20 15.66 -27.78 2.82
C MET A 20 15.06 -26.60 3.60
N VAL A 21 15.91 -25.68 4.05
CA VAL A 21 15.47 -24.41 4.64
C VAL A 21 14.94 -23.54 3.51
N VAL A 22 13.62 -23.49 3.33
CA VAL A 22 12.98 -22.51 2.46
C VAL A 22 13.02 -21.18 3.19
N ALA A 23 13.98 -20.32 2.84
CA ALA A 23 13.92 -18.91 3.23
C ALA A 23 12.71 -18.29 2.52
N THR A 24 11.65 -18.00 3.27
CA THR A 24 10.51 -17.23 2.76
C THR A 24 10.99 -15.81 2.49
N SER A 25 11.12 -15.44 1.22
CA SER A 25 11.27 -14.03 0.84
C SER A 25 10.06 -13.27 1.35
N SER A 26 10.27 -12.21 2.13
CA SER A 26 9.22 -11.22 2.43
C SER A 26 8.63 -10.75 1.11
N ALA A 27 7.40 -11.16 0.81
CA ALA A 27 6.68 -10.58 -0.31
C ALA A 27 6.39 -9.12 0.07
N PHE A 28 7.18 -8.18 -0.46
CA PHE A 28 6.94 -6.75 -0.33
C PHE A 28 5.63 -6.42 -1.06
N ALA A 29 4.51 -6.57 -0.36
CA ALA A 29 3.25 -6.08 -0.86
C ALA A 29 3.35 -4.56 -0.92
N HIS A 30 3.33 -4.00 -2.13
CA HIS A 30 3.26 -2.55 -2.32
C HIS A 30 2.06 -2.03 -1.52
N VAL A 31 2.28 -1.02 -0.67
CA VAL A 31 1.24 -0.46 0.18
C VAL A 31 0.14 0.13 -0.70
N LYS A 32 -1.08 -0.37 -0.53
CA LYS A 32 -2.25 0.06 -1.31
C LYS A 32 -3.06 1.09 -0.53
N LEU A 33 -3.77 1.93 -1.28
CA LEU A 33 -4.86 2.72 -0.74
C LEU A 33 -6.03 1.78 -0.40
N GLU A 34 -6.44 1.76 0.86
CA GLU A 34 -7.56 0.94 1.34
C GLU A 34 -8.89 1.69 1.25
N SER A 35 -8.88 2.97 1.57
CA SER A 35 -10.07 3.81 1.50
C SER A 35 -9.70 5.28 1.28
N ALA A 36 -10.71 6.06 0.87
CA ALA A 36 -10.56 7.50 0.70
C ALA A 36 -11.85 8.23 1.05
N THR A 37 -11.72 9.52 1.32
CA THR A 37 -12.85 10.45 1.40
C THR A 37 -12.55 11.66 0.51
N PRO A 38 -13.37 11.99 -0.51
CA PRO A 38 -14.50 11.23 -1.02
C PRO A 38 -14.12 9.79 -1.41
N ALA A 39 -15.05 8.86 -1.23
CA ALA A 39 -14.80 7.45 -1.55
C ALA A 39 -14.51 7.23 -3.04
N ILE A 40 -13.80 6.14 -3.32
CA ILE A 40 -13.36 5.78 -4.66
C ILE A 40 -14.58 5.62 -5.57
N ASN A 41 -14.58 6.34 -6.70
CA ASN A 41 -15.65 6.43 -7.69
C ASN A 41 -16.99 6.96 -7.14
N ALA A 42 -16.98 7.57 -5.96
CA ALA A 42 -18.20 8.10 -5.35
C ALA A 42 -18.73 9.32 -6.08
N SER A 43 -20.05 9.49 -5.98
CA SER A 43 -20.77 10.67 -6.44
C SER A 43 -21.33 11.39 -5.21
N VAL A 44 -20.67 12.47 -4.77
CA VAL A 44 -21.06 13.25 -3.59
C VAL A 44 -21.98 14.41 -3.97
N ALA A 45 -22.92 14.75 -3.09
CA ALA A 45 -23.90 15.83 -3.30
C ALA A 45 -23.36 17.22 -2.94
N SER A 46 -22.28 17.28 -2.17
CA SER A 46 -21.65 18.50 -1.69
C SER A 46 -20.14 18.44 -1.88
N GLN A 47 -19.48 19.60 -1.94
CA GLN A 47 -18.03 19.64 -2.00
C GLN A 47 -17.42 19.07 -0.72
N PRO A 48 -16.37 18.23 -0.81
CA PRO A 48 -15.65 17.78 0.36
C PRO A 48 -14.86 18.93 0.99
N LYS A 49 -14.69 18.89 2.32
CA LYS A 49 -13.77 19.81 3.02
C LYS A 49 -12.31 19.37 2.84
N ASN A 50 -12.08 18.06 2.88
CA ASN A 50 -10.76 17.44 2.77
C ASN A 50 -10.80 16.26 1.78
N ILE A 51 -9.64 15.96 1.21
CA ILE A 51 -9.33 14.70 0.56
C ILE A 51 -8.53 13.88 1.58
N THR A 52 -9.11 12.78 2.04
CA THR A 52 -8.48 11.84 2.98
C THR A 52 -8.03 10.60 2.24
N LEU A 53 -6.77 10.20 2.43
CA LEU A 53 -6.19 8.97 1.88
C LEU A 53 -5.80 8.04 3.03
N ASN A 54 -6.34 6.82 3.03
CA ASN A 54 -6.00 5.79 4.02
C ASN A 54 -5.32 4.61 3.34
N PHE A 55 -4.08 4.35 3.75
CA PHE A 55 -3.21 3.30 3.26
C PHE A 55 -3.19 2.13 4.24
N GLY A 56 -2.98 0.92 3.73
CA GLY A 56 -2.96 -0.29 4.58
C GLY A 56 -1.75 -0.35 5.51
N GLU A 57 -0.66 0.30 5.14
CA GLU A 57 0.55 0.43 5.97
C GLU A 57 1.05 1.88 6.00
N GLU A 58 1.98 2.14 6.90
CA GLU A 58 2.58 3.47 7.02
C GLU A 58 3.41 3.81 5.78
N VAL A 59 3.15 4.98 5.22
CA VAL A 59 3.84 5.52 4.04
C VAL A 59 4.14 7.00 4.24
N MET A 60 5.08 7.53 3.47
CA MET A 60 5.35 8.96 3.38
C MET A 60 4.59 9.47 2.16
N LEU A 61 3.69 10.43 2.32
CA LEU A 61 2.99 11.02 1.19
C LEU A 61 3.91 12.05 0.51
N MET A 62 4.61 11.62 -0.54
CA MET A 62 5.57 12.45 -1.25
C MET A 62 4.90 13.51 -2.12
N ASN A 63 3.70 13.23 -2.64
CA ASN A 63 2.97 14.16 -3.48
C ASN A 63 1.49 13.81 -3.53
N VAL A 64 0.65 14.82 -3.69
CA VAL A 64 -0.78 14.68 -3.95
C VAL A 64 -1.25 15.79 -4.87
N LYS A 65 -2.00 15.42 -5.91
CA LYS A 65 -2.57 16.33 -6.89
C LYS A 65 -4.07 16.08 -7.03
N LEU A 66 -4.80 17.15 -7.30
CA LEU A 66 -6.19 17.09 -7.70
C LEU A 66 -6.30 17.56 -9.13
N LEU A 67 -6.91 16.77 -9.99
CA LEU A 67 -7.12 17.10 -11.39
C LEU A 67 -8.61 17.26 -11.68
N ASP A 68 -8.96 18.21 -12.55
CA ASP A 68 -10.32 18.32 -13.10
C ASP A 68 -10.61 17.27 -14.19
N ALA A 69 -11.81 17.34 -14.77
CA ALA A 69 -12.25 16.42 -15.82
C ALA A 69 -11.40 16.50 -17.10
N GLN A 70 -10.67 17.59 -17.32
CA GLN A 70 -9.76 17.82 -18.42
C GLN A 70 -8.30 17.45 -18.07
N ARG A 71 -8.09 16.85 -16.88
CA ARG A 71 -6.78 16.55 -16.29
C ARG A 71 -5.91 17.78 -16.04
N LYS A 72 -6.51 18.96 -15.90
CA LYS A 72 -5.80 20.17 -15.48
C LYS A 72 -5.60 20.14 -13.97
N ASP A 73 -4.40 20.52 -13.54
CA ASP A 73 -4.03 20.60 -12.13
C ASP A 73 -4.85 21.68 -11.40
N ILE A 74 -5.46 21.28 -10.29
CA ILE A 74 -6.09 22.15 -9.30
C ILE A 74 -5.16 22.18 -8.09
N PRO A 75 -4.48 23.30 -7.82
CA PRO A 75 -3.51 23.38 -6.74
C PRO A 75 -4.10 23.00 -5.39
N LEU A 76 -3.42 22.09 -4.70
CA LEU A 76 -3.66 21.74 -3.30
C LEU A 76 -2.61 22.46 -2.44
N ASN A 77 -3.01 22.96 -1.26
CA ASN A 77 -2.08 23.50 -0.28
C ASN A 77 -1.47 22.39 0.57
N TYR A 78 -0.90 21.38 -0.10
CA TYR A 78 -0.22 20.27 0.55
C TYR A 78 1.27 20.58 0.69
N LYS A 79 1.82 20.35 1.88
CA LYS A 79 3.25 20.40 2.13
C LYS A 79 3.71 19.02 2.54
N ILE A 80 4.73 18.53 1.85
CA ILE A 80 5.34 17.23 2.15
C ILE A 80 5.86 17.27 3.58
N THR A 81 5.56 16.23 4.35
CA THR A 81 6.21 15.97 5.64
C THR A 81 6.97 14.65 5.53
N HIS A 82 8.02 14.48 6.32
CA HIS A 82 8.76 13.21 6.39
C HIS A 82 8.11 12.20 7.35
N ASP A 83 6.84 12.39 7.69
CA ASP A 83 6.16 11.51 8.62
C ASP A 83 5.71 10.22 7.91
N MET A 84 5.88 9.09 8.58
CA MET A 84 5.31 7.80 8.19
C MET A 84 3.93 7.67 8.84
N LYS A 85 2.86 7.63 8.04
CA LYS A 85 1.47 7.55 8.53
C LYS A 85 0.63 6.66 7.64
N LYS A 86 -0.43 6.07 8.20
CA LYS A 86 -1.45 5.36 7.42
C LYS A 86 -2.51 6.29 6.82
N SER A 87 -2.71 7.47 7.40
CA SER A 87 -3.78 8.40 7.00
C SER A 87 -3.26 9.81 6.75
N PHE A 88 -3.75 10.43 5.69
CA PHE A 88 -3.40 11.80 5.28
C PHE A 88 -4.65 12.59 4.93
N ASP A 89 -4.83 13.74 5.58
CA ASP A 89 -5.87 14.71 5.29
C ASP A 89 -5.30 15.92 4.55
N VAL A 90 -5.87 16.20 3.37
CA VAL A 90 -5.46 17.31 2.53
C VAL A 90 -6.65 18.23 2.32
N ALA A 91 -6.54 19.49 2.72
CA ALA A 91 -7.63 20.46 2.55
C ALA A 91 -8.01 20.60 1.06
N ALA A 92 -9.29 20.43 0.75
CA ALA A 92 -9.81 20.62 -0.59
C ALA A 92 -10.06 22.12 -0.84
N PRO A 93 -9.64 22.67 -1.99
CA PRO A 93 -10.01 24.03 -2.37
C PRO A 93 -11.51 24.10 -2.70
N LYS A 94 -12.01 25.29 -3.02
CA LYS A 94 -13.39 25.40 -3.53
C LYS A 94 -13.51 24.68 -4.87
N LEU A 95 -14.38 23.67 -4.92
CA LEU A 95 -14.60 22.85 -6.11
C LEU A 95 -15.98 23.13 -6.72
N LYS A 96 -16.04 23.16 -8.05
CA LYS A 96 -17.30 23.20 -8.80
C LYS A 96 -17.89 21.79 -8.91
N LYS A 97 -19.11 21.68 -9.42
CA LYS A 97 -19.67 20.39 -9.82
C LYS A 97 -18.84 19.82 -10.98
N GLY A 98 -18.57 18.52 -10.95
CA GLY A 98 -17.71 17.87 -11.94
C GLY A 98 -17.05 16.61 -11.44
N LYS A 99 -16.33 15.95 -12.34
CA LYS A 99 -15.48 14.80 -12.06
C LYS A 99 -14.08 15.30 -11.70
N TYR A 100 -13.47 14.64 -10.72
CA TYR A 100 -12.13 14.92 -10.23
C TYR A 100 -11.32 13.65 -10.13
N THR A 101 -10.01 13.77 -10.34
CA THR A 101 -9.03 12.68 -10.15
C THR A 101 -8.06 13.09 -9.06
N VAL A 102 -7.93 12.28 -8.01
CA VAL A 102 -6.86 12.41 -7.02
C VAL A 102 -5.71 11.53 -7.46
N VAL A 103 -4.51 12.08 -7.56
CA VAL A 103 -3.29 11.36 -7.92
C VAL A 103 -2.28 11.54 -6.78
N TRP A 104 -1.59 10.48 -6.39
CA TRP A 104 -0.59 10.54 -5.33
C TRP A 104 0.67 9.77 -5.67
N THR A 105 1.75 10.14 -4.97
CA THR A 105 2.99 9.36 -4.87
C THR A 105 3.28 9.18 -3.39
N THR A 106 3.51 7.94 -2.98
CA THR A 106 3.95 7.58 -1.63
C THR A 106 5.32 6.91 -1.66
N MET A 107 6.02 6.91 -0.53
CA MET A 107 7.23 6.12 -0.31
C MET A 107 7.01 5.19 0.88
N GLY A 108 7.27 3.90 0.69
CA GLY A 108 7.23 2.90 1.77
C GLY A 108 8.47 2.96 2.66
N ALA A 109 8.44 2.25 3.79
CA ALA A 109 9.60 2.14 4.68
C ALA A 109 10.82 1.46 4.01
N ASP A 110 10.60 0.72 2.93
CA ASP A 110 11.63 0.10 2.08
C ASP A 110 12.24 1.07 1.05
N GLY A 111 11.79 2.32 1.01
CA GLY A 111 12.28 3.36 0.12
C GLY A 111 11.71 3.31 -1.30
N HIS A 112 10.81 2.36 -1.60
CA HIS A 112 10.17 2.31 -2.91
C HIS A 112 9.05 3.33 -3.03
N ASN A 113 9.03 4.02 -4.18
CA ASN A 113 7.95 4.92 -4.54
C ASN A 113 6.78 4.13 -5.15
N MET A 114 5.57 4.48 -4.74
CA MET A 114 4.33 3.91 -5.23
C MET A 114 3.42 5.04 -5.69
N ASN A 115 2.79 4.87 -6.85
CA ASN A 115 1.84 5.84 -7.40
C ASN A 115 0.45 5.25 -7.41
N GLY A 116 -0.55 6.11 -7.30
CA GLY A 116 -1.93 5.71 -7.52
C GLY A 116 -2.82 6.88 -7.89
N GLU A 117 -4.01 6.55 -8.37
CA GLU A 117 -5.05 7.51 -8.65
C GLU A 117 -6.44 6.93 -8.37
N TYR A 118 -7.39 7.81 -8.04
CA TYR A 118 -8.79 7.45 -7.96
C TYR A 118 -9.68 8.63 -8.38
N ASN A 119 -10.92 8.35 -8.75
CA ASN A 119 -11.87 9.38 -9.20
C ASN A 119 -12.98 9.61 -8.18
N PHE A 120 -13.52 10.82 -8.11
CA PHE A 120 -14.81 11.10 -7.49
C PHE A 120 -15.56 12.16 -8.29
N THR A 121 -16.86 12.30 -8.05
CA THR A 121 -17.72 13.28 -8.75
C THR A 121 -18.51 14.09 -7.74
N ILE A 122 -18.55 15.41 -7.90
CA ILE A 122 -19.44 16.31 -7.17
C ILE A 122 -20.65 16.59 -8.05
N LYS A 123 -21.84 16.14 -7.63
CA LYS A 123 -23.12 16.44 -8.26
C LYS A 123 -23.86 17.53 -7.48
N SER A 124 -24.91 18.09 -8.08
CA SER A 124 -25.89 18.87 -7.30
C SER A 124 -26.58 17.94 -6.30
N ALA A 125 -26.80 18.40 -5.07
CA ALA A 125 -27.98 17.95 -4.34
C ALA A 125 -29.21 18.28 -5.20
N LYS A 126 -30.10 17.31 -5.37
CA LYS A 126 -31.38 17.54 -6.04
C LYS A 126 -32.29 18.35 -5.13
#